data_AF-A0A661SYN6-F1
#
_entry.id   AF-A0A661SYN6-F1
#
_cell.length_a   1.000
_cell.length_b   1.000
_cell.length_c   1.000
_cell.angle_alpha   90.00
_cell.angle_beta   90.00
_cell.angle_gamma   90.00
#
_symmetry.space_group_name_H-M   'P 1'
#
loop_
_entity.id
_entity.type
_entity.pdbx_description
1 polymer ?
#
loop_
_entity_poly.entity_id
_entity_poly.type
_entity_poly.pdbx_seq_one_letter_code
_entity_poly.pdbx_strand_id
1 'polypeptide(L)'
;MVKVAFLVEGDVEKMIIDDLKQKSWFDKFNMEIVGETVNVRGGGNLCPKNISVFIDQIRTFAPDFIIILTDLECDPCISETRNRLGSCDICFLVVAKRTIESWFLADSLLISGMCKKRVSVEFPEDTEQMPFDALKSLLIEKAGTGPGNKVSFARKALRLGFSVDNAAGHPNCSSAKYFVRKLEVLARRSPNS
;
A
#
# COMPACT_ATOMS: atom_id res chain seq x y z
N MET A 1 4.79 16.66 -15.30
CA MET A 1 4.77 15.77 -14.12
C MET A 1 3.31 15.59 -13.73
N VAL A 2 2.85 14.37 -13.50
CA VAL A 2 1.44 14.10 -13.13
C VAL A 2 1.29 14.32 -11.62
N LYS A 3 0.31 15.12 -11.20
CA LYS A 3 0.02 15.39 -9.79
C LYS A 3 -0.89 14.32 -9.22
N VAL A 4 -0.42 13.65 -8.18
CA VAL A 4 -1.14 12.54 -7.54
C VAL A 4 -1.32 12.83 -6.06
N ALA A 5 -2.51 12.60 -5.55
CA ALA A 5 -2.77 12.61 -4.11
C ALA A 5 -3.13 11.20 -3.62
N PHE A 6 -2.85 10.91 -2.34
CA PHE A 6 -3.11 9.60 -1.74
C PHE A 6 -4.14 9.67 -0.64
N LEU A 7 -5.11 8.77 -0.72
CA LEU A 7 -6.09 8.45 0.30
C LEU A 7 -5.85 7.01 0.71
N VAL A 8 -5.69 6.76 2.01
CA VAL A 8 -5.33 5.43 2.51
C VAL A 8 -6.24 5.00 3.65
N GLU A 9 -6.41 3.69 3.79
CA GLU A 9 -7.29 3.11 4.80
C GLU A 9 -6.76 3.29 6.23
N GLY A 10 -5.47 3.03 6.47
CA GLY A 10 -4.89 2.94 7.80
C GLY A 10 -3.51 3.59 7.94
N ASP A 11 -2.94 3.43 9.13
CA ASP A 11 -1.66 4.05 9.49
C ASP A 11 -0.48 3.40 8.77
N VAL A 12 -0.54 2.08 8.50
CA VAL A 12 0.58 1.36 7.87
C VAL A 12 0.75 1.82 6.43
N GLU A 13 -0.35 1.93 5.68
CA GLU A 13 -0.38 2.43 4.31
C GLU A 13 0.13 3.88 4.27
N LYS A 14 -0.35 4.73 5.19
CA LYS A 14 0.12 6.12 5.30
C LYS A 14 1.63 6.18 5.50
N MET A 15 2.16 5.36 6.41
CA MET A 15 3.60 5.32 6.68
C MET A 15 4.42 4.87 5.47
N ILE A 16 3.93 3.89 4.71
CA ILE A 16 4.60 3.45 3.47
C ILE A 16 4.62 4.60 2.46
N ILE A 17 3.47 5.22 2.17
CA ILE A 17 3.40 6.32 1.20
C ILE A 17 4.27 7.50 1.63
N ASP A 18 4.23 7.90 2.91
CA ASP A 18 5.01 9.02 3.41
C ASP A 18 6.53 8.73 3.33
N ASP A 19 6.97 7.50 3.58
CA ASP A 19 8.37 7.08 3.38
C ASP A 19 8.79 7.10 1.90
N LEU A 20 7.92 6.62 1.00
CA LEU A 20 8.16 6.69 -0.46
C LEU A 20 8.28 8.14 -0.94
N LYS A 21 7.44 9.05 -0.43
CA LYS A 21 7.51 10.49 -0.72
C LYS A 21 8.85 11.07 -0.26
N GLN A 22 9.26 10.77 0.98
CA GLN A 22 10.53 11.26 1.53
C GLN A 22 11.74 10.76 0.74
N LYS A 23 11.68 9.53 0.23
CA LYS A 23 12.73 8.92 -0.61
C LYS A 23 12.67 9.34 -2.08
N SER A 24 11.77 10.26 -2.46
CA SER A 24 11.55 10.68 -3.84
C SER A 24 11.31 9.50 -4.80
N TRP A 25 10.70 8.43 -4.28
CA TRP A 25 10.52 7.17 -5.03
C TRP A 25 9.57 7.33 -6.22
N PHE A 26 8.68 8.32 -6.17
CA PHE A 26 7.71 8.61 -7.23
C PHE A 26 8.32 9.31 -8.45
N ASP A 27 9.53 9.89 -8.32
CA ASP A 27 10.21 10.61 -9.40
C ASP A 27 10.47 9.71 -10.61
N LYS A 28 10.71 8.41 -10.37
CA LYS A 28 10.90 7.41 -11.43
C LYS A 28 9.66 7.21 -12.31
N PHE A 29 8.49 7.63 -11.85
CA PHE A 29 7.24 7.64 -12.61
C PHE A 29 6.89 9.04 -13.15
N ASN A 30 7.77 10.04 -12.99
CA ASN A 30 7.46 11.44 -13.34
C ASN A 30 6.15 11.92 -12.69
N MET A 31 6.02 11.64 -11.38
CA MET A 31 4.87 11.97 -10.55
C MET A 31 5.23 12.94 -9.43
N GLU A 32 4.36 13.93 -9.21
CA GLU A 32 4.40 14.85 -8.09
C GLU A 32 3.37 14.41 -7.06
N ILE A 33 3.77 14.09 -5.84
CA ILE A 33 2.79 13.77 -4.79
C ILE A 33 2.36 15.06 -4.09
N VAL A 34 1.15 15.52 -4.38
CA VAL A 34 0.60 16.77 -3.85
C VAL A 34 -0.14 16.54 -2.53
N GLY A 35 -0.01 17.50 -1.62
CA GLY A 35 -0.69 17.48 -0.32
C GLY A 35 -0.16 16.43 0.66
N GLU A 36 -0.85 16.28 1.78
CA GLU A 36 -0.60 15.22 2.74
C GLU A 36 -1.30 13.91 2.32
N THR A 37 -0.72 12.77 2.71
CA THR A 37 -1.41 11.48 2.57
C THR A 37 -2.53 11.42 3.60
N VAL A 38 -3.78 11.33 3.16
CA VAL A 38 -4.96 11.35 4.05
C VAL A 38 -5.30 9.93 4.49
N ASN A 39 -5.22 9.67 5.79
CA ASN A 39 -5.69 8.43 6.40
C ASN A 39 -7.17 8.57 6.79
N VAL A 40 -8.04 7.74 6.23
CA VAL A 40 -9.49 7.74 6.51
C VAL A 40 -9.86 7.04 7.81
N ARG A 41 -8.90 6.44 8.51
CA ARG A 41 -9.04 5.80 9.83
C ARG A 41 -9.99 4.60 9.81
N GLY A 42 -9.77 3.70 8.85
CA GLY A 42 -10.41 2.39 8.73
C GLY A 42 -11.43 2.27 7.59
N GLY A 43 -11.62 1.03 7.10
CA GLY A 43 -12.45 0.72 5.93
C GLY A 43 -13.91 1.16 6.00
N GLY A 44 -14.47 1.34 7.21
CA GLY A 44 -15.81 1.89 7.40
C GLY A 44 -15.96 3.32 6.85
N ASN A 45 -14.87 4.10 6.83
CA ASN A 45 -14.84 5.46 6.28
C ASN A 45 -14.56 5.50 4.77
N LEU A 46 -14.19 4.35 4.18
CA LEU A 46 -14.14 4.16 2.72
C LEU A 46 -15.51 3.84 2.12
N CYS A 47 -16.59 3.91 2.90
CA CYS A 47 -17.96 3.83 2.40
C CYS A 47 -18.36 5.11 1.63
N PRO A 48 -19.29 5.02 0.65
CA PRO A 48 -19.56 6.13 -0.28
C PRO A 48 -20.07 7.39 0.42
N LYS A 49 -20.74 7.23 1.57
CA LYS A 49 -21.23 8.36 2.39
C LYS A 49 -20.12 9.15 3.07
N ASN A 50 -19.00 8.51 3.40
CA ASN A 50 -17.93 9.11 4.21
C ASN A 50 -16.72 9.48 3.36
N ILE A 51 -16.48 8.76 2.25
CA ILE A 51 -15.30 9.00 1.40
C ILE A 51 -15.35 10.34 0.67
N SER A 52 -16.54 10.86 0.36
CA SER A 52 -16.72 12.15 -0.31
C SER A 52 -16.04 13.29 0.45
N VAL A 53 -16.14 13.30 1.78
CA VAL A 53 -15.50 14.32 2.64
C VAL A 53 -13.98 14.30 2.47
N PHE A 54 -13.38 13.11 2.40
CA PHE A 54 -11.94 12.96 2.21
C PHE A 54 -11.51 13.27 0.77
N ILE A 55 -12.34 12.93 -0.22
CA ILE A 55 -12.10 13.30 -1.63
C ILE A 55 -12.12 14.82 -1.78
N ASP A 56 -13.10 15.50 -1.19
CA ASP A 56 -13.20 16.96 -1.26
C ASP A 56 -12.05 17.65 -0.51
N GLN A 57 -11.61 17.10 0.62
CA GLN A 57 -10.39 17.55 1.30
C GLN A 57 -9.17 17.41 0.37
N ILE A 58 -8.98 16.25 -0.25
CA ILE A 58 -7.83 16.00 -1.15
C ILE A 58 -7.88 16.87 -2.41
N ARG A 59 -9.07 17.16 -2.94
CA ARG A 59 -9.25 18.01 -4.13
C ARG A 59 -8.71 19.42 -3.92
N THR A 60 -8.62 19.91 -2.68
CA THR A 60 -8.00 21.22 -2.38
C THR A 60 -6.52 21.29 -2.78
N PHE A 61 -5.84 20.15 -2.91
CA PHE A 61 -4.45 20.08 -3.38
C PHE A 61 -4.32 20.11 -4.91
N ALA A 62 -5.44 20.20 -5.64
CA ALA A 62 -5.52 20.17 -7.10
C ALA A 62 -4.72 19.01 -7.75
N PRO A 63 -4.96 17.74 -7.36
CA PRO A 63 -4.34 16.59 -8.02
C PRO A 63 -4.97 16.32 -9.40
N ASP A 64 -4.17 15.80 -10.33
CA ASP A 64 -4.68 15.22 -11.57
C ASP A 64 -5.39 13.89 -11.28
N PHE A 65 -4.84 13.10 -10.34
CA PHE A 65 -5.37 11.80 -9.93
C PHE A 65 -5.33 11.59 -8.42
N ILE A 66 -6.33 10.90 -7.89
CA ILE A 66 -6.40 10.46 -6.49
C ILE A 66 -6.21 8.95 -6.45
N ILE A 67 -5.20 8.46 -5.76
CA ILE A 67 -5.02 7.02 -5.53
C ILE A 67 -5.58 6.66 -4.16
N ILE A 68 -6.52 5.71 -4.17
CA ILE A 68 -7.12 5.15 -2.96
C ILE A 68 -6.45 3.80 -2.70
N LEU A 69 -5.71 3.67 -1.61
CA LEU A 69 -5.06 2.43 -1.18
C LEU A 69 -5.82 1.82 0.00
N THR A 70 -6.34 0.62 -0.18
CA THR A 70 -7.18 -0.09 0.79
C THR A 70 -6.92 -1.59 0.75
N ASP A 71 -7.27 -2.28 1.82
CA ASP A 71 -7.18 -3.73 1.93
C ASP A 71 -8.49 -4.40 1.47
N LEU A 72 -8.39 -5.64 0.96
CA LEU A 72 -9.57 -6.44 0.59
C LEU A 72 -10.21 -7.11 1.82
N GLU A 73 -9.63 -6.97 3.03
CA GLU A 73 -10.11 -7.61 4.27
C GLU A 73 -11.62 -7.48 4.49
N CYS A 74 -12.24 -6.38 4.05
CA CYS A 74 -13.66 -6.07 4.29
C CYS A 74 -14.61 -6.34 3.11
N ASP A 75 -14.10 -6.58 1.89
CA ASP A 75 -14.94 -6.74 0.68
C ASP A 75 -14.68 -8.09 -0.02
N PRO A 76 -15.71 -8.75 -0.57
CA PRO A 76 -15.54 -10.06 -1.20
C PRO A 76 -14.72 -10.01 -2.50
N CYS A 77 -14.65 -8.85 -3.16
CA CYS A 77 -13.84 -8.65 -4.36
C CYS A 77 -13.63 -7.15 -4.68
N ILE A 78 -12.66 -6.88 -5.55
CA ILE A 78 -12.31 -5.51 -6.01
C ILE A 78 -13.50 -4.78 -6.64
N SER A 79 -14.39 -5.51 -7.33
CA SER A 79 -15.59 -4.94 -7.95
C SER A 79 -16.54 -4.36 -6.90
N GLU A 80 -16.74 -5.06 -5.79
CA GLU A 80 -17.57 -4.57 -4.68
C GLU A 80 -16.90 -3.39 -3.97
N THR A 81 -15.59 -3.43 -3.75
CA THR A 81 -14.85 -2.26 -3.24
C THR A 81 -15.03 -1.04 -4.15
N ARG A 82 -14.98 -1.23 -5.48
CA ARG A 82 -15.20 -0.14 -6.43
C ARG A 82 -16.63 0.38 -6.42
N ASN A 83 -17.63 -0.51 -6.38
CA ASN A 83 -19.04 -0.15 -6.28
C ASN A 83 -19.31 0.64 -4.99
N ARG A 84 -18.67 0.23 -3.89
CA ARG A 84 -18.75 0.89 -2.58
C ARG A 84 -18.16 2.30 -2.62
N LEU A 85 -17.04 2.55 -3.27
CA LEU A 85 -16.43 3.88 -3.29
C LEU A 85 -17.24 4.91 -4.12
N GLY A 86 -18.13 4.45 -5.00
CA GLY A 86 -18.92 5.31 -5.89
C GLY A 86 -18.15 5.76 -7.14
N SER A 87 -18.65 6.80 -7.80
CA SER A 87 -18.00 7.38 -8.99
C SER A 87 -17.13 8.58 -8.62
N CYS A 88 -15.88 8.55 -9.06
CA CYS A 88 -14.96 9.67 -9.01
C CYS A 88 -14.01 9.54 -10.19
N ASP A 89 -14.08 10.49 -11.13
CA ASP A 89 -13.45 10.36 -12.46
C ASP A 89 -11.92 10.43 -12.42
N ILE A 90 -11.39 11.05 -11.36
CA ILE A 90 -9.95 11.14 -11.10
C ILE A 90 -9.47 10.12 -10.06
N CYS A 91 -10.36 9.29 -9.51
CA CYS A 91 -10.00 8.34 -8.46
C CYS A 91 -9.61 6.97 -9.03
N PHE A 92 -8.52 6.42 -8.52
CA PHE A 92 -7.98 5.12 -8.89
C PHE A 92 -7.82 4.25 -7.65
N LEU A 93 -8.57 3.16 -7.64
CA LEU A 93 -8.53 2.19 -6.56
C LEU A 93 -7.35 1.22 -6.74
N VAL A 94 -6.53 1.14 -5.70
CA VAL A 94 -5.51 0.11 -5.51
C VAL A 94 -5.90 -0.71 -4.28
N VAL A 95 -6.14 -2.00 -4.49
CA VAL A 95 -6.52 -2.92 -3.42
C VAL A 95 -5.37 -3.87 -3.13
N ALA A 96 -4.95 -3.94 -1.87
CA ALA A 96 -4.11 -5.04 -1.40
C ALA A 96 -4.98 -6.30 -1.24
N LYS A 97 -4.63 -7.39 -1.95
CA LYS A 97 -5.48 -8.60 -2.08
C LYS A 97 -5.87 -9.22 -0.73
N ARG A 98 -5.05 -9.06 0.29
CA ARG A 98 -5.40 -9.37 1.68
C ARG A 98 -5.15 -8.17 2.56
N THR A 99 -3.88 -7.87 2.77
CA THR A 99 -3.43 -6.70 3.55
C THR A 99 -2.11 -6.18 3.03
N ILE A 100 -1.80 -4.92 3.34
CA ILE A 100 -0.51 -4.32 3.01
C ILE A 100 0.68 -5.06 3.64
N GLU A 101 0.49 -5.79 4.76
CA GLU A 101 1.60 -6.50 5.40
C GLU A 101 2.16 -7.66 4.57
N SER A 102 1.39 -8.16 3.60
CA SER A 102 1.89 -9.08 2.59
C SER A 102 3.08 -8.50 1.81
N TRP A 103 3.15 -7.17 1.64
CA TRP A 103 4.27 -6.55 0.94
C TRP A 103 5.57 -6.67 1.75
N PHE A 104 5.50 -6.58 3.08
CA PHE A 104 6.67 -6.82 3.94
C PHE A 104 7.16 -8.28 3.82
N LEU A 105 6.25 -9.25 3.74
CA LEU A 105 6.60 -10.66 3.52
C LEU A 105 7.25 -10.88 2.15
N ALA A 106 6.79 -10.15 1.13
CA ALA A 106 7.29 -10.25 -0.24
C ALA A 106 8.71 -9.67 -0.41
N ASP A 107 9.11 -8.72 0.43
CA ASP A 107 10.47 -8.17 0.45
C ASP A 107 11.46 -9.15 1.11
N SER A 108 11.94 -10.11 0.33
CA SER A 108 12.89 -11.12 0.80
C SER A 108 14.20 -10.54 1.37
N LEU A 109 14.62 -9.35 0.94
CA LEU A 109 15.80 -8.69 1.50
C LEU A 109 15.53 -8.18 2.91
N LEU A 110 14.37 -7.55 3.12
CA LEU A 110 13.92 -7.13 4.44
C LEU A 110 13.82 -8.33 5.40
N ILE A 111 13.11 -9.39 4.98
CA ILE A 111 12.88 -10.57 5.81
C ILE A 111 14.20 -11.28 6.12
N SER A 112 15.09 -11.44 5.13
CA SER A 112 16.40 -12.04 5.34
C SER A 112 17.26 -11.22 6.30
N GLY A 113 17.23 -9.88 6.16
CA GLY A 113 17.96 -8.96 7.05
C GLY A 113 17.48 -9.05 8.49
N MET A 114 16.16 -9.13 8.71
CA MET A 114 15.58 -9.32 10.04
C MET A 114 15.93 -10.68 10.66
N CYS A 115 15.95 -11.74 9.85
CA CYS A 115 16.26 -13.10 10.30
C CYS A 115 17.76 -13.39 10.40
N LYS A 116 18.63 -12.50 9.88
CA LYS A 116 20.08 -12.71 9.72
C LYS A 116 20.45 -13.99 8.96
N LYS A 117 19.57 -14.44 8.05
CA LYS A 117 19.75 -15.61 7.19
C LYS A 117 18.86 -15.48 5.97
N ARG A 118 19.17 -16.22 4.90
CA ARG A 118 18.34 -16.22 3.68
C ARG A 118 16.96 -16.79 3.99
N VAL A 119 15.94 -15.96 3.84
CA VAL A 119 14.53 -16.32 4.04
C VAL A 119 13.72 -15.67 2.92
N SER A 120 12.85 -16.46 2.30
CA SER A 120 11.86 -16.01 1.32
C SER A 120 10.52 -16.64 1.62
N VAL A 121 9.44 -15.91 1.36
CA VAL A 121 8.06 -16.38 1.56
C VAL A 121 7.44 -16.61 0.20
N GLU A 122 7.13 -17.85 -0.14
CA GLU A 122 6.69 -18.21 -1.50
C GLU A 122 5.35 -17.56 -1.86
N PHE A 123 4.39 -17.48 -0.93
CA PHE A 123 3.06 -16.92 -1.16
C PHE A 123 2.73 -15.85 -0.11
N PRO A 124 3.24 -14.61 -0.24
CA PRO A 124 3.10 -13.57 0.78
C PRO A 124 1.65 -13.08 0.95
N GLU A 125 0.81 -13.24 -0.08
CA GLU A 125 -0.60 -12.82 -0.07
C GLU A 125 -1.59 -13.96 0.23
N ASP A 126 -1.15 -15.21 0.13
CA ASP A 126 -1.98 -16.42 0.29
C ASP A 126 -1.44 -17.28 1.44
N THR A 127 -1.30 -16.67 2.63
CA THR A 127 -0.86 -17.32 3.86
C THR A 127 -2.02 -18.06 4.57
N GLU A 128 -1.73 -19.10 5.37
CA GLU A 128 -2.79 -19.81 6.13
C GLU A 128 -3.54 -18.88 7.10
N GLN A 129 -2.80 -17.99 7.76
CA GLN A 129 -3.30 -16.95 8.66
C GLN A 129 -3.21 -15.56 7.98
N MET A 130 -3.62 -14.49 8.66
CA MET A 130 -3.46 -13.14 8.13
C MET A 130 -1.98 -12.79 7.91
N PRO A 131 -1.62 -11.98 6.89
CA PRO A 131 -0.22 -11.73 6.56
C PRO A 131 0.63 -11.22 7.73
N PHE A 132 0.06 -10.37 8.60
CA PHE A 132 0.78 -9.92 9.80
C PHE A 132 1.02 -11.03 10.82
N ASP A 133 0.09 -11.96 10.99
CA ASP A 133 0.28 -13.12 11.86
C ASP A 133 1.30 -14.10 11.26
N ALA A 134 1.28 -14.28 9.94
CA ALA A 134 2.29 -15.05 9.19
C ALA A 134 3.69 -14.48 9.39
N LEU A 135 3.83 -13.16 9.27
CA LEU A 135 5.05 -12.43 9.58
C LEU A 135 5.49 -12.64 11.03
N LYS A 136 4.55 -12.59 11.98
CA LYS A 136 4.85 -12.82 13.40
C LYS A 136 5.38 -14.22 13.66
N SER A 137 4.70 -15.26 13.16
CA SER A 137 5.16 -16.64 13.29
C SER A 137 6.54 -16.83 12.65
N LEU A 138 6.73 -16.29 11.45
CA LEU A 138 8.01 -16.37 10.74
C LEU A 138 9.17 -15.75 11.54
N LEU A 139 8.98 -14.54 12.09
CA LEU A 139 10.03 -13.86 12.85
C LEU A 139 10.31 -14.54 14.19
N ILE A 140 9.29 -15.08 14.87
CA ILE A 140 9.49 -15.85 16.10
C ILE A 140 10.30 -17.12 15.79
N GLU A 141 9.89 -17.88 14.76
CA GLU A 141 10.56 -19.12 14.38
C GLU A 141 12.00 -18.88 13.90
N LYS A 142 12.21 -17.85 13.06
CA LYS A 142 13.49 -17.64 12.38
C LYS A 142 14.44 -16.72 13.14
N ALA A 143 13.94 -15.72 13.86
CA ALA A 143 14.74 -14.70 14.54
C ALA A 143 14.60 -14.73 16.08
N GLY A 144 13.74 -15.60 16.64
CA GLY A 144 13.53 -15.74 18.08
C GLY A 144 12.81 -14.55 18.73
N THR A 145 12.34 -13.59 17.94
CA THR A 145 11.69 -12.36 18.43
C THR A 145 10.52 -11.99 17.54
N GLY A 146 9.42 -11.56 18.15
CA GLY A 146 8.23 -11.12 17.42
C GLY A 146 8.32 -9.69 16.88
N PRO A 147 7.44 -9.30 15.94
CA PRO A 147 7.40 -7.98 15.33
C PRO A 147 6.84 -6.87 16.23
N GLY A 148 6.24 -7.21 17.38
CA GLY A 148 5.43 -6.28 18.17
C GLY A 148 4.04 -6.10 17.55
N ASN A 149 3.55 -4.85 17.49
CA ASN A 149 2.30 -4.50 16.81
C ASN A 149 2.56 -4.03 15.36
N LYS A 150 1.51 -4.00 14.53
CA LYS A 150 1.55 -3.63 13.10
C LYS A 150 2.28 -2.31 12.84
N VAL A 151 1.90 -1.24 13.54
CA VAL A 151 2.46 0.11 13.34
C VAL A 151 3.94 0.19 13.74
N SER A 152 4.30 -0.37 14.90
CA SER A 152 5.68 -0.43 15.36
C SER A 152 6.56 -1.26 14.42
N PHE A 153 6.01 -2.35 13.89
CA PHE A 153 6.69 -3.17 12.89
C PHE A 153 6.91 -2.40 11.60
N ALA A 154 5.87 -1.76 11.04
CA ALA A 154 5.98 -0.97 9.82
C ALA A 154 7.06 0.11 9.94
N ARG A 155 7.12 0.82 11.07
CA ARG A 155 8.17 1.83 11.34
C ARG A 155 9.56 1.20 11.33
N LYS A 156 9.70 0.03 11.95
CA LYS A 156 10.97 -0.72 11.96
C LYS A 156 11.34 -1.17 10.55
N ALA A 157 10.40 -1.72 9.78
CA ALA A 157 10.62 -2.20 8.43
C ALA A 157 11.08 -1.08 7.48
N LEU A 158 10.41 0.07 7.49
CA LEU A 158 10.76 1.23 6.67
C LEU A 158 12.18 1.73 6.96
N ARG A 159 12.54 1.81 8.24
CA ARG A 159 13.89 2.18 8.69
C ARG A 159 14.97 1.15 8.35
N LEU A 160 14.58 -0.13 8.21
CA LEU A 160 15.46 -1.20 7.76
C LEU A 160 15.53 -1.32 6.23
N GLY A 161 14.88 -0.41 5.49
CA GLY A 161 14.99 -0.35 4.03
C GLY A 161 13.97 -1.21 3.30
N PHE A 162 12.76 -1.41 3.86
CA PHE A 162 11.63 -1.97 3.10
C PHE A 162 11.52 -1.32 1.72
N SER A 163 11.33 -2.16 0.69
CA SER A 163 11.25 -1.77 -0.70
C SER A 163 9.97 -2.30 -1.35
N VAL A 164 9.13 -1.36 -1.79
CA VAL A 164 7.96 -1.68 -2.62
C VAL A 164 8.38 -2.30 -3.95
N ASP A 165 9.57 -1.97 -4.47
CA ASP A 165 10.09 -2.58 -5.71
C ASP A 165 10.44 -4.06 -5.51
N ASN A 166 11.02 -4.41 -4.36
CA ASN A 166 11.29 -5.82 -4.04
C ASN A 166 9.98 -6.59 -3.90
N ALA A 167 9.00 -6.00 -3.21
CA ALA A 167 7.67 -6.59 -3.06
C ALA A 167 6.98 -6.77 -4.43
N ALA A 168 6.99 -5.76 -5.29
CA ALA A 168 6.40 -5.82 -6.63
C ALA A 168 7.15 -6.76 -7.60
N GLY A 169 8.46 -6.95 -7.37
CA GLY A 169 9.28 -7.91 -8.08
C GLY A 169 9.02 -9.36 -7.67
N HIS A 170 8.35 -9.60 -6.53
CA HIS A 170 8.04 -10.94 -6.06
C HIS A 170 7.04 -11.64 -7.00
N PRO A 171 7.29 -12.88 -7.47
CA PRO A 171 6.41 -13.58 -8.41
C PRO A 171 4.95 -13.69 -7.94
N ASN A 172 4.76 -13.90 -6.63
CA ASN A 172 3.47 -14.16 -6.00
C ASN A 172 2.96 -12.99 -5.12
N CYS A 173 3.42 -11.75 -5.34
CA CYS A 173 2.85 -10.56 -4.69
C CYS A 173 2.14 -9.70 -5.74
N SER A 174 0.91 -10.08 -6.05
CA SER A 174 0.12 -9.49 -7.13
C SER A 174 -0.30 -8.06 -6.84
N SER A 175 -0.57 -7.71 -5.57
CA SER A 175 -1.04 -6.38 -5.20
C SER A 175 0.06 -5.32 -5.20
N ALA A 176 1.27 -5.64 -4.75
CA ALA A 176 2.41 -4.73 -4.88
C ALA A 176 2.75 -4.49 -6.36
N LYS A 177 2.73 -5.55 -7.18
CA LYS A 177 2.88 -5.44 -8.63
C LYS A 177 1.78 -4.60 -9.27
N TYR A 178 0.54 -4.78 -8.84
CA TYR A 178 -0.60 -3.99 -9.32
C TYR A 178 -0.46 -2.51 -8.96
N PHE A 179 -0.04 -2.20 -7.72
CA PHE A 179 0.24 -0.83 -7.29
C PHE A 179 1.26 -0.15 -8.20
N VAL A 180 2.44 -0.75 -8.38
CA VAL A 180 3.49 -0.23 -9.27
C VAL A 180 2.98 -0.06 -10.70
N ARG A 181 2.32 -1.07 -11.26
CA ARG A 181 1.76 -1.01 -12.62
C ARG A 181 0.71 0.09 -12.77
N LYS A 182 -0.09 0.36 -11.73
CA LYS A 182 -1.06 1.45 -11.76
C LYS A 182 -0.38 2.81 -11.81
N LEU A 183 0.69 3.00 -11.04
CA LEU A 183 1.49 4.22 -11.12
C LEU A 183 2.07 4.41 -12.53
N GLU A 184 2.64 3.35 -13.13
CA GLU A 184 3.16 3.41 -14.51
C GLU A 184 2.09 3.78 -15.54
N VAL A 185 0.87 3.25 -15.39
CA VAL A 185 -0.25 3.58 -16.28
C VAL A 185 -0.68 5.04 -16.11
N LEU A 186 -0.79 5.52 -14.86
CA LEU A 186 -1.18 6.89 -14.57
C LEU A 186 -0.13 7.90 -15.03
N ALA A 187 1.15 7.59 -14.90
CA ALA A 187 2.25 8.41 -15.40
C ALA A 187 2.17 8.69 -16.90
N ARG A 188 1.56 7.76 -17.67
CA ARG A 188 1.40 7.86 -19.12
C ARG A 188 0.11 8.58 -19.52
N ARG A 189 -0.83 8.80 -18.61
CA ARG A 189 -2.07 9.51 -18.92
C ARG A 189 -1.79 11.02 -18.87
N SER A 190 -2.01 11.70 -20.00
CA SER A 190 -2.04 13.16 -19.99
C SER A 190 -3.28 13.62 -19.21
N PRO A 191 -3.17 14.64 -18.34
CA PRO A 191 -4.30 15.19 -17.58
C PRO A 191 -5.47 15.71 -18.42
N ASN A 192 -5.29 15.85 -19.74
CA ASN A 192 -6.21 16.51 -20.67
C ASN A 192 -6.76 15.56 -21.77
N SER A 193 -7.01 14.29 -21.46
CA SER A 193 -7.61 13.33 -22.42
C SER A 193 -9.09 13.13 -22.17
#